data_AF-A0AAN4IDL0-F1
#
_entry.id   AF-A0AAN4IDL0-F1
#
_cell.length_a   1.000
_cell.length_b   1.000
_cell.length_c   1.000
_cell.angle_alpha   90.00
_cell.angle_beta   90.00
_cell.angle_gamma   90.00
#
_symmetry.space_group_name_H-M   'P 1'
#
loop_
_entity.id
_entity.type
_entity.pdbx_description
1 polymer ?
#
loop_
_entity_poly.entity_id
_entity_poly.type
_entity_poly.pdbx_seq_one_letter_code
_entity_poly.pdbx_strand_id
1 'polypeptide(L)'
;MKNSRFIMKILLTMILTLSLTVPAFAQQVEENLDEVQGLALPIDRFNVLYGKPTSDPEEITSIEKNASIQIQNIQITGNQLSLSAIVDYNNQSKTLEATGELYNSYKQQDSINSIVGDLQDQSGNFEIKLFDVYNDTSEDKMIADYSLQNKPHLKTYLTDHQGNIILFETPLPKDLERVSVSNNEKIDTEKDFFWFNDIITPYEQKEIPTNDTIKSALGVDSVSPTAVGYFSDWTHSTTYYKSFYIGSDYIQAYSLPYGSWKALDVKNQSTWTNSFKIAEHVTVNGQTNRSVDSPFKYRNVKLSTAVGAKSSIVTAFIDGRLAGINSGSSLAIKIAEKAWSKALPLAPSISEIRSWVNAIIDAGTSKTVTLGSSNIKLNTSPTVVESVNSGNNQMFKITDLNGSNTGHHLSLQTVVQYESDTGTSATANAILTIKWDVMYANALLNTSQKEVTFQYNVSK
;
A
#
# COMPACT_ATOMS: atom_id res chain seq x y z
N MET A 1 -26.44 -79.74 9.28
CA MET A 1 -24.99 -79.48 9.45
C MET A 1 -24.43 -78.70 8.26
N LYS A 2 -24.61 -77.38 8.27
CA LYS A 2 -24.01 -76.36 7.38
C LYS A 2 -24.46 -75.05 8.02
N ASN A 3 -23.60 -74.40 8.81
CA ASN A 3 -23.72 -73.00 9.29
C ASN A 3 -22.68 -72.61 10.35
N SER A 4 -21.81 -73.53 10.81
CA SER A 4 -20.76 -73.19 11.79
C SER A 4 -19.43 -72.69 11.16
N ARG A 5 -19.19 -72.94 9.86
CA ARG A 5 -17.92 -72.55 9.21
C ARG A 5 -17.90 -71.16 8.56
N PHE A 6 -19.02 -70.45 8.53
CA PHE A 6 -19.09 -69.10 7.92
C PHE A 6 -18.85 -67.98 8.94
N ILE A 7 -19.26 -68.17 10.20
CA ILE A 7 -19.09 -67.17 11.27
C ILE A 7 -17.63 -67.11 11.75
N MET A 8 -16.88 -68.22 11.69
CA MET A 8 -15.48 -68.25 12.13
C MET A 8 -14.49 -67.59 11.17
N LYS A 9 -14.87 -67.39 9.89
CA LYS A 9 -14.04 -66.64 8.93
C LYS A 9 -14.24 -65.13 9.01
N ILE A 10 -15.44 -64.66 9.36
CA ILE A 10 -15.72 -63.23 9.53
C ILE A 10 -15.07 -62.69 10.82
N LEU A 11 -15.00 -63.49 11.89
CA LEU A 11 -14.35 -63.06 13.13
C LEU A 11 -12.81 -62.96 13.01
N LEU A 12 -12.19 -63.79 12.15
CA LEU A 12 -10.74 -63.76 11.95
C LEU A 12 -10.28 -62.62 11.02
N THR A 13 -11.15 -62.12 10.14
CA THR A 13 -10.85 -60.94 9.30
C THR A 13 -11.03 -59.63 10.06
N MET A 14 -11.88 -59.58 11.10
CA MET A 14 -12.08 -58.39 11.93
C MET A 14 -10.96 -58.18 12.98
N ILE A 15 -10.23 -59.24 13.35
CA ILE A 15 -9.12 -59.17 14.32
C ILE A 15 -7.78 -58.84 13.64
N LEU A 16 -7.65 -59.05 12.32
CA LEU A 16 -6.42 -58.71 11.57
C LEU A 16 -6.40 -57.29 10.97
N THR A 17 -7.49 -56.53 11.03
CA THR A 17 -7.54 -55.12 10.59
C THR A 17 -7.32 -54.11 11.72
N LEU A 18 -7.12 -54.57 12.96
CA LEU A 18 -6.76 -53.72 14.11
C LEU A 18 -5.24 -53.67 14.38
N SER A 19 -4.43 -54.31 13.53
CA SER A 19 -2.96 -54.34 13.63
C SER A 19 -2.24 -53.58 12.52
N LEU A 20 -2.91 -52.66 11.83
CA LEU A 20 -2.27 -51.75 10.87
C LEU A 20 -2.28 -50.33 11.42
N THR A 21 -1.12 -49.97 11.98
CA THR A 21 -0.58 -48.61 12.05
C THR A 21 -1.50 -47.56 12.67
N VAL A 22 -1.63 -47.58 14.00
CA VAL A 22 -1.65 -46.30 14.72
C VAL A 22 -0.23 -45.77 14.55
N PRO A 23 0.02 -44.63 13.88
CA PRO A 23 1.29 -43.96 14.08
C PRO A 23 1.33 -43.70 15.58
N ALA A 24 2.38 -44.21 16.25
CA ALA A 24 2.72 -43.69 17.54
C ALA A 24 2.80 -42.18 17.35
N PHE A 25 1.77 -41.45 17.81
CA PHE A 25 1.94 -40.07 18.18
C PHE A 25 3.00 -40.15 19.26
N ALA A 26 4.25 -39.91 18.84
CA ALA A 26 5.22 -39.35 19.74
C ALA A 26 4.49 -38.14 20.32
N GLN A 27 4.10 -38.27 21.58
CA GLN A 27 3.77 -37.14 22.41
C GLN A 27 5.02 -36.27 22.32
N GLN A 28 5.00 -35.31 21.39
CA GLN A 28 5.94 -34.21 21.43
C GLN A 28 5.75 -33.66 22.84
N VAL A 29 6.79 -33.82 23.64
CA VAL A 29 6.91 -33.05 24.86
C VAL A 29 6.75 -31.61 24.37
N GLU A 30 5.62 -30.97 24.73
CA GLU A 30 5.55 -29.52 24.74
C GLU A 30 6.72 -29.10 25.62
N GLU A 31 7.87 -28.79 25.02
CA GLU A 31 8.81 -27.87 25.62
C GLU A 31 8.02 -26.57 25.73
N ASN A 32 7.31 -26.39 26.85
CA ASN A 32 6.81 -25.09 27.24
C ASN A 32 8.03 -24.18 27.22
N LEU A 33 8.06 -23.27 26.24
CA LEU A 33 9.05 -22.20 26.24
C LEU A 33 8.85 -21.40 27.53
N ASP A 34 9.96 -21.00 28.15
CA ASP A 34 9.94 -20.29 29.43
C ASP A 34 8.99 -19.08 29.35
N GLU A 35 8.25 -18.83 30.43
CA GLU A 35 7.39 -17.66 30.56
C GLU A 35 8.26 -16.39 30.44
N VAL A 36 8.00 -15.57 29.42
CA VAL A 36 8.77 -14.34 29.19
C VAL A 36 8.00 -13.13 29.67
N GLN A 37 8.66 -12.29 30.45
CA GLN A 37 8.09 -11.07 31.00
C GLN A 37 8.04 -9.97 29.94
N GLY A 38 6.99 -9.16 29.99
CA GLY A 38 6.72 -8.06 29.08
C GLY A 38 6.01 -6.90 29.77
N LEU A 39 5.49 -5.99 28.96
CA LEU A 39 4.93 -4.74 29.45
C LEU A 39 3.56 -4.50 28.83
N ALA A 40 2.54 -4.27 29.64
CA ALA A 40 1.20 -3.87 29.22
C ALA A 40 0.89 -2.46 29.74
N LEU A 41 0.51 -1.55 28.83
CA LEU A 41 0.25 -0.14 29.11
C LEU A 41 -1.02 0.32 28.40
N PRO A 42 -1.81 1.23 28.96
CA PRO A 42 -2.75 2.02 28.16
C PRO A 42 -2.01 2.79 27.06
N ILE A 43 -2.55 2.83 25.84
CA ILE A 43 -1.95 3.50 24.67
C ILE A 43 -1.67 4.99 24.96
N ASP A 44 -2.55 5.67 25.68
CA ASP A 44 -2.34 7.08 26.07
C ASP A 44 -1.09 7.25 26.94
N ARG A 45 -0.82 6.29 27.84
CA ARG A 45 0.38 6.32 28.67
C ARG A 45 1.63 6.03 27.83
N PHE A 46 1.56 5.05 26.93
CA PHE A 46 2.65 4.75 26.00
C PHE A 46 3.00 5.97 25.13
N ASN A 47 1.99 6.69 24.62
CA ASN A 47 2.17 7.94 23.87
C ASN A 47 2.92 9.02 24.65
N VAL A 48 2.63 9.17 25.95
CA VAL A 48 3.33 10.14 26.79
C VAL A 48 4.79 9.74 26.98
N LEU A 49 5.06 8.45 27.16
CA LEU A 49 6.37 7.92 27.49
C LEU A 49 7.28 7.72 26.27
N TYR A 50 6.72 7.46 25.09
CA TYR A 50 7.49 7.11 23.89
C TYR A 50 7.22 8.00 22.67
N GLY A 51 6.05 8.63 22.61
CA GLY A 51 5.51 9.27 21.42
C GLY A 51 5.83 10.76 21.28
N LYS A 52 6.68 11.33 22.14
CA LYS A 52 6.90 12.78 22.25
C LYS A 52 8.38 13.17 22.08
N PRO A 53 8.68 14.41 21.65
CA PRO A 53 10.06 14.89 21.58
C PRO A 53 10.80 14.87 22.91
N THR A 54 10.07 14.96 24.03
CA THR A 54 10.60 14.94 25.39
C THR A 54 10.53 13.56 26.03
N SER A 55 10.13 12.53 25.28
CA SER A 55 10.10 11.15 25.76
C SER A 55 11.52 10.68 26.01
N ASP A 56 11.75 10.11 27.19
CA ASP A 56 12.98 9.38 27.50
C ASP A 56 12.70 7.88 27.31
N PRO A 57 13.31 7.22 26.30
CA PRO A 57 13.14 5.79 26.07
C PRO A 57 13.46 4.92 27.30
N GLU A 58 14.36 5.37 28.18
CA GLU A 58 14.73 4.64 29.39
C GLU A 58 13.56 4.54 30.39
N GLU A 59 12.64 5.51 30.39
CA GLU A 59 11.48 5.50 31.28
C GLU A 59 10.63 4.24 31.09
N ILE A 60 10.46 3.76 29.85
CA ILE A 60 9.66 2.57 29.58
C ILE A 60 10.35 1.31 30.08
N THR A 61 11.66 1.21 29.90
CA THR A 61 12.42 0.06 30.40
C THR A 61 12.52 0.01 31.92
N SER A 62 12.34 1.14 32.60
CA SER A 62 12.29 1.22 34.06
C SER A 62 10.95 0.76 34.67
N ILE A 63 9.90 0.59 33.86
CA ILE A 63 8.59 0.13 34.35
C ILE A 63 8.67 -1.35 34.72
N GLU A 64 8.17 -1.68 35.90
CA GLU A 64 8.03 -3.07 36.36
C GLU A 64 7.21 -3.88 35.35
N LYS A 65 7.75 -5.04 34.95
CA LYS A 65 7.08 -5.95 34.02
C LYS A 65 5.79 -6.45 34.66
N ASN A 66 4.68 -6.28 33.94
CA ASN A 66 3.32 -6.53 34.43
C ASN A 66 2.50 -7.37 33.45
N ALA A 67 3.17 -7.96 32.46
CA ALA A 67 2.60 -8.90 31.51
C ALA A 67 3.58 -10.05 31.31
N SER A 68 3.08 -11.22 30.90
CA SER A 68 3.91 -12.31 30.43
C SER A 68 3.30 -13.02 29.23
N ILE A 69 4.16 -13.68 28.46
CA ILE A 69 3.79 -14.53 27.34
C ILE A 69 4.43 -15.90 27.50
N GLN A 70 3.60 -16.93 27.35
CA GLN A 70 4.04 -18.31 27.28
C GLN A 70 3.72 -18.84 25.89
N ILE A 71 4.75 -19.00 25.06
CA ILE A 71 4.61 -19.58 23.73
C ILE A 71 4.52 -21.10 23.88
N GLN A 72 3.41 -21.68 23.43
CA GLN A 72 3.13 -23.11 23.59
C GLN A 72 3.58 -23.90 22.37
N ASN A 73 3.37 -23.33 21.17
CA ASN A 73 3.67 -24.02 19.92
C ASN A 73 3.96 -23.00 18.82
N ILE A 74 4.98 -23.32 18.01
CA ILE A 74 5.34 -22.59 16.79
C ILE A 74 5.41 -23.61 15.66
N GLN A 75 4.64 -23.39 14.60
CA GLN A 75 4.64 -24.22 13.40
C GLN A 75 4.88 -23.39 12.16
N ILE A 76 5.79 -23.88 11.31
CA ILE A 76 6.21 -23.18 10.11
C ILE A 76 6.14 -24.14 8.94
N THR A 77 5.34 -23.80 7.94
CA THR A 77 5.17 -24.59 6.71
C THR A 77 5.35 -23.67 5.52
N GLY A 78 6.51 -23.77 4.85
CA GLY A 78 6.91 -22.78 3.84
C GLY A 78 7.10 -21.41 4.49
N ASN A 79 6.42 -20.39 3.96
CA ASN A 79 6.41 -19.04 4.55
C ASN A 79 5.26 -18.84 5.55
N GLN A 80 4.41 -19.85 5.78
CA GLN A 80 3.27 -19.72 6.69
C GLN A 80 3.70 -20.02 8.13
N LEU A 81 3.36 -19.13 9.06
CA LEU A 81 3.51 -19.29 10.50
C LEU A 81 2.16 -19.55 11.16
N SER A 82 2.16 -20.45 12.15
CA SER A 82 1.11 -20.59 13.17
C SER A 82 1.78 -20.59 14.54
N LEU A 83 1.31 -19.74 15.44
CA LEU A 83 1.82 -19.60 16.80
C LEU A 83 0.65 -19.59 17.78
N SER A 84 0.74 -20.43 18.81
CA SER A 84 -0.19 -20.40 19.95
C SER A 84 0.55 -19.99 21.21
N ALA A 85 -0.04 -19.06 21.96
CA ALA A 85 0.52 -18.56 23.20
C ALA A 85 -0.58 -18.20 24.21
N ILE A 86 -0.22 -18.22 25.49
CA ILE A 86 -1.02 -17.62 26.57
C ILE A 86 -0.36 -16.30 26.96
N VAL A 87 -1.16 -15.25 27.05
CA VAL A 87 -0.74 -13.90 27.43
C VAL A 87 -1.44 -13.55 28.74
N ASP A 88 -0.65 -13.31 29.79
CA ASP A 88 -1.12 -12.95 31.12
C ASP A 88 -0.84 -11.48 31.41
N TYR A 89 -1.88 -10.69 31.71
CA TYR A 89 -1.76 -9.28 32.14
C TYR A 89 -3.05 -8.83 32.80
N ASN A 90 -3.01 -7.78 33.64
CA ASN A 90 -4.19 -7.27 34.35
C ASN A 90 -4.99 -8.36 35.11
N ASN A 91 -4.31 -9.38 35.64
CA ASN A 91 -4.90 -10.56 36.28
C ASN A 91 -5.83 -11.38 35.37
N GLN A 92 -5.60 -11.36 34.06
CA GLN A 92 -6.33 -12.14 33.07
C GLN A 92 -5.37 -12.94 32.20
N SER A 93 -5.74 -14.19 31.91
CA SER A 93 -5.09 -15.02 30.90
C SER A 93 -5.92 -14.97 29.61
N LYS A 94 -5.29 -14.57 28.51
CA LYS A 94 -5.91 -14.55 27.17
C LYS A 94 -5.06 -15.36 26.20
N THR A 95 -5.72 -16.13 25.35
CA THR A 95 -5.04 -16.88 24.29
C THR A 95 -4.70 -15.96 23.13
N LEU A 96 -3.55 -16.21 22.49
CA LEU A 96 -3.15 -15.66 21.20
C LEU A 96 -2.98 -16.81 20.22
N GLU A 97 -3.79 -16.84 19.16
CA GLU A 97 -3.71 -17.84 18.08
C GLU A 97 -3.31 -17.14 16.78
N ALA A 98 -2.03 -16.85 16.62
CA ALA A 98 -1.51 -16.05 15.52
C ALA A 98 -1.23 -16.90 14.28
N THR A 99 -1.85 -16.57 13.15
CA THR A 99 -1.58 -17.24 11.86
C THR A 99 -1.35 -16.22 10.75
N GLY A 100 -0.38 -16.47 9.88
CA GLY A 100 -0.13 -15.58 8.73
C GLY A 100 1.14 -15.92 7.96
N GLU A 101 1.48 -15.07 6.99
CA GLU A 101 2.65 -15.27 6.14
C GLU A 101 3.84 -14.45 6.65
N LEU A 102 5.04 -15.03 6.51
CA LEU A 102 6.32 -14.43 6.84
C LEU A 102 6.94 -13.79 5.58
N TYR A 103 7.56 -12.64 5.78
CA TYR A 103 8.16 -11.84 4.73
C TYR A 103 9.53 -11.33 5.14
N ASN A 104 10.37 -11.01 4.15
CA ASN A 104 11.63 -10.34 4.42
C ASN A 104 11.39 -8.92 4.93
N SER A 105 12.07 -8.54 6.02
CA SER A 105 12.05 -7.18 6.54
C SER A 105 12.74 -6.21 5.57
N TYR A 106 12.37 -4.93 5.63
CA TYR A 106 13.13 -3.87 4.98
C TYR A 106 14.56 -3.76 5.51
N LYS A 107 14.83 -4.18 6.76
CA LYS A 107 16.16 -4.19 7.39
C LYS A 107 17.20 -5.02 6.61
N GLN A 108 16.78 -6.01 5.82
CA GLN A 108 17.70 -6.85 5.03
C GLN A 108 18.53 -6.07 4.00
N GLN A 109 18.09 -4.88 3.60
CA GLN A 109 18.88 -4.00 2.73
C GLN A 109 20.20 -3.54 3.39
N ASP A 110 20.19 -3.45 4.72
CA ASP A 110 21.33 -3.07 5.54
C ASP A 110 22.10 -4.32 5.98
N SER A 111 21.89 -5.45 5.28
CA SER A 111 22.45 -6.78 5.57
C SER A 111 22.04 -7.36 6.92
N ILE A 112 20.95 -6.87 7.51
CA ILE A 112 20.41 -7.35 8.78
C ILE A 112 19.42 -8.50 8.53
N ASN A 113 19.67 -9.66 9.13
CA ASN A 113 18.78 -10.82 9.01
C ASN A 113 17.54 -10.68 9.91
N SER A 114 16.46 -10.12 9.37
CA SER A 114 15.16 -9.97 10.04
C SER A 114 14.01 -10.37 9.11
N ILE A 115 13.02 -11.04 9.70
CA ILE A 115 11.83 -11.57 9.05
C ILE A 115 10.60 -11.12 9.85
N VAL A 116 9.61 -10.53 9.16
CA VAL A 116 8.41 -9.98 9.79
C VAL A 116 7.19 -10.77 9.37
N GLY A 117 6.30 -11.04 10.31
CA GLY A 117 5.04 -11.73 10.07
C GLY A 117 3.88 -10.78 9.83
N ASP A 118 3.12 -11.03 8.76
CA ASP A 118 1.78 -10.50 8.57
C ASP A 118 0.77 -11.47 9.20
N LEU A 119 0.59 -11.36 10.52
CA LEU A 119 -0.17 -12.31 11.32
C LEU A 119 -1.51 -11.74 11.77
N GLN A 120 -2.51 -12.62 11.88
CA GLN A 120 -3.81 -12.31 12.47
C GLN A 120 -4.10 -13.28 13.61
N ASP A 121 -4.58 -12.74 14.74
CA ASP A 121 -5.05 -13.52 15.88
C ASP A 121 -6.44 -14.10 15.60
N GLN A 122 -6.53 -15.42 15.52
CA GLN A 122 -7.76 -16.15 15.27
C GLN A 122 -8.66 -16.23 16.51
N SER A 123 -8.11 -16.01 17.70
CA SER A 123 -8.90 -15.95 18.94
C SER A 123 -9.69 -14.63 19.04
N GLY A 124 -9.26 -13.60 18.29
CA GLY A 124 -9.85 -12.28 18.27
C GLY A 124 -9.61 -11.46 19.54
N ASN A 125 -8.66 -11.85 20.39
CA ASN A 125 -8.33 -11.13 21.62
C ASN A 125 -7.40 -9.93 21.37
N PHE A 126 -6.56 -10.03 20.34
CA PHE A 126 -5.51 -9.07 20.05
C PHE A 126 -5.46 -8.67 18.58
N GLU A 127 -4.95 -7.48 18.32
CA GLU A 127 -4.42 -7.10 17.03
C GLU A 127 -2.89 -7.15 17.10
N ILE A 128 -2.26 -7.87 16.16
CA ILE A 128 -0.80 -8.02 16.11
C ILE A 128 -0.24 -6.83 15.32
N LYS A 129 0.53 -5.99 16.00
CA LYS A 129 1.11 -4.76 15.43
C LYS A 129 2.49 -5.00 14.82
N LEU A 130 3.31 -5.78 15.50
CA LEU A 130 4.62 -6.20 15.00
C LEU A 130 4.92 -7.62 15.47
N PHE A 131 5.34 -8.46 14.54
CA PHE A 131 5.97 -9.76 14.81
C PHE A 131 7.29 -9.82 14.05
N ASP A 132 8.40 -9.52 14.71
CA ASP A 132 9.73 -9.43 14.10
C ASP A 132 10.66 -10.51 14.67
N VAL A 133 11.04 -11.45 13.80
CA VAL A 133 12.05 -12.47 14.03
C VAL A 133 13.39 -11.88 13.65
N TYR A 134 14.08 -11.31 14.64
CA TYR A 134 15.39 -10.69 14.47
C TYR A 134 16.50 -11.71 14.76
N ASN A 135 17.21 -12.15 13.72
CA ASN A 135 18.24 -13.18 13.82
C ASN A 135 19.61 -12.64 13.38
N ASP A 136 20.01 -11.56 14.02
CA ASP A 136 21.27 -10.85 13.80
C ASP A 136 21.87 -10.39 15.15
N THR A 137 23.08 -9.84 15.12
CA THR A 137 23.76 -9.25 16.29
C THR A 137 24.01 -7.76 16.14
N SER A 138 23.70 -7.20 14.97
CA SER A 138 23.65 -5.76 14.74
C SER A 138 22.68 -5.10 15.71
N GLU A 139 22.93 -3.83 16.00
CA GLU A 139 22.07 -3.05 16.90
C GLU A 139 20.65 -2.94 16.35
N ASP A 140 19.66 -3.37 17.13
CA ASP A 140 18.24 -3.13 16.86
C ASP A 140 17.58 -2.36 18.00
N LYS A 141 16.56 -1.60 17.66
CA LYS A 141 15.87 -0.74 18.60
C LYS A 141 14.98 -1.55 19.54
N MET A 142 15.25 -1.51 20.84
CA MET A 142 14.42 -2.14 21.87
C MET A 142 13.54 -1.10 22.57
N ILE A 143 12.41 -1.55 23.11
CA ILE A 143 11.44 -0.72 23.85
C ILE A 143 11.30 -1.18 25.29
N ALA A 144 11.24 -2.49 25.52
CA ALA A 144 10.96 -3.09 26.82
C ALA A 144 12.20 -3.72 27.46
N ASP A 145 13.13 -4.29 26.68
CA ASP A 145 14.31 -5.01 27.18
C ASP A 145 15.56 -4.67 26.35
N TYR A 146 16.30 -3.65 26.79
CA TYR A 146 17.57 -3.26 26.18
C TYR A 146 18.66 -4.34 26.22
N SER A 147 18.53 -5.37 27.07
CA SER A 147 19.53 -6.44 27.16
C SER A 147 19.63 -7.29 25.88
N LEU A 148 18.66 -7.15 24.97
CA LEU A 148 18.53 -7.85 23.70
C LEU A 148 18.98 -7.04 22.47
N GLN A 149 19.34 -5.76 22.63
CA GLN A 149 19.65 -4.81 21.53
C GLN A 149 20.70 -5.31 20.52
N ASN A 150 21.64 -6.16 20.93
CA ASN A 150 22.68 -6.73 20.06
C ASN A 150 22.64 -8.26 20.03
N LYS A 151 21.46 -8.86 20.21
CA LYS A 151 21.27 -10.31 20.26
C LYS A 151 20.10 -10.72 19.38
N PRO A 152 20.09 -11.97 18.87
CA PRO A 152 18.89 -12.53 18.26
C PRO A 152 17.71 -12.51 19.23
N HIS A 153 16.58 -12.00 18.78
CA HIS A 153 15.39 -11.81 19.60
C HIS A 153 14.11 -11.90 18.77
N LEU A 154 12.98 -12.05 19.46
CA LEU A 154 11.64 -11.97 18.90
C LEU A 154 10.92 -10.76 19.51
N LYS A 155 10.35 -9.91 18.65
CA LYS A 155 9.41 -8.86 19.06
C LYS A 155 8.00 -9.30 18.76
N THR A 156 7.13 -9.23 19.76
CA THR A 156 5.68 -9.44 19.59
C THR A 156 4.95 -8.28 20.26
N TYR A 157 4.48 -7.34 19.45
CA TYR A 157 3.74 -6.16 19.91
C TYR A 157 2.28 -6.32 19.54
N LEU A 158 1.42 -6.14 20.53
CA LEU A 158 -0.01 -6.40 20.44
C LEU A 158 -0.78 -5.19 20.93
N THR A 159 -2.01 -5.03 20.44
CA THR A 159 -3.02 -4.20 21.11
C THR A 159 -4.25 -5.03 21.44
N ASP A 160 -4.91 -4.71 22.56
CA ASP A 160 -6.20 -5.31 22.91
C ASP A 160 -7.38 -4.39 22.59
N HIS A 161 -8.60 -4.91 22.71
CA HIS A 161 -9.84 -4.14 22.53
C HIS A 161 -10.10 -3.10 23.63
N GLN A 162 -9.31 -3.10 24.71
CA GLN A 162 -9.40 -2.13 25.79
C GLN A 162 -8.48 -0.92 25.58
N GLY A 163 -7.72 -0.87 24.47
CA GLY A 163 -6.82 0.23 24.17
C GLY A 163 -5.49 0.14 24.93
N ASN A 164 -5.06 -1.06 25.28
CA ASN A 164 -3.71 -1.32 25.81
C ASN A 164 -2.76 -1.74 24.68
N ILE A 165 -1.51 -1.31 24.77
CA ILE A 165 -0.39 -1.90 24.04
C ILE A 165 0.33 -2.88 24.96
N ILE A 166 0.69 -4.03 24.41
CA ILE A 166 1.38 -5.10 25.12
C ILE A 166 2.64 -5.45 24.32
N LEU A 167 3.79 -5.33 24.98
CA LEU A 167 5.10 -5.40 24.36
C LEU A 167 5.88 -6.59 24.94
N PHE A 168 6.21 -7.55 24.09
CA PHE A 168 7.12 -8.64 24.39
C PHE A 168 8.37 -8.54 23.51
N GLU A 169 9.53 -8.56 24.16
CA GLU A 169 10.84 -8.66 23.52
C GLU A 169 11.56 -9.82 24.20
N THR A 170 11.77 -10.92 23.47
CA THR A 170 12.23 -12.18 24.06
C THR A 170 13.50 -12.67 23.36
N PRO A 171 14.36 -13.48 24.01
CA PRO A 171 15.36 -14.25 23.28
C PRO A 171 14.70 -15.04 22.13
N LEU A 172 15.42 -15.17 21.01
CA LEU A 172 14.89 -15.84 19.83
C LEU A 172 14.57 -17.32 20.14
N PRO A 173 13.31 -17.77 20.00
CA PRO A 173 12.98 -19.19 20.15
C PRO A 173 13.71 -20.06 19.14
N LYS A 174 14.16 -21.25 19.55
CA LYS A 174 14.92 -22.19 18.71
C LYS A 174 14.22 -22.54 17.39
N ASP A 175 12.89 -22.67 17.42
CA ASP A 175 12.08 -22.97 16.23
C ASP A 175 12.14 -21.86 15.18
N LEU A 176 12.49 -20.63 15.58
CA LEU A 176 12.60 -19.46 14.72
C LEU A 176 14.04 -19.16 14.28
N GLU A 177 15.07 -19.78 14.88
CA GLU A 177 16.48 -19.55 14.53
C GLU A 177 16.81 -19.90 13.08
N ARG A 178 16.05 -20.80 12.46
CA ARG A 178 16.28 -21.29 11.08
C ARG A 178 15.21 -20.85 10.09
N VAL A 179 14.35 -19.92 10.50
CA VAL A 179 13.36 -19.35 9.62
C VAL A 179 14.05 -18.65 8.45
N SER A 180 13.61 -19.01 7.25
CA SER A 180 14.02 -18.35 6.01
C SER A 180 12.78 -18.20 5.15
N VAL A 181 12.63 -17.02 4.55
CA VAL A 181 11.52 -16.73 3.66
C VAL A 181 11.97 -17.02 2.23
N SER A 182 11.19 -17.83 1.54
CA SER A 182 11.50 -18.26 0.17
C SER A 182 10.98 -17.27 -0.89
N ASN A 183 10.09 -16.36 -0.51
CA ASN A 183 9.66 -15.27 -1.37
C ASN A 183 10.71 -14.14 -1.38
N ASN A 184 10.84 -13.46 -2.52
CA ASN A 184 11.66 -12.23 -2.62
C ASN A 184 10.83 -10.98 -2.31
N GLU A 185 9.62 -11.16 -1.78
CA GLU A 185 8.72 -10.06 -1.50
C GLU A 185 9.06 -9.45 -0.14
N LYS A 186 9.04 -8.12 -0.09
CA LYS A 186 9.11 -7.38 1.17
C LYS A 186 7.69 -7.19 1.69
N ILE A 187 7.54 -7.21 3.00
CA ILE A 187 6.27 -6.89 3.67
C ILE A 187 5.82 -5.45 3.39
N ASP A 188 4.57 -5.11 3.66
CA ASP A 188 4.13 -3.70 3.68
C ASP A 188 4.87 -2.96 4.80
N THR A 189 5.46 -1.79 4.48
CA THR A 189 6.07 -0.88 5.45
C THR A 189 5.19 -0.55 6.65
N GLU A 190 3.87 -0.55 6.51
CA GLU A 190 2.94 -0.31 7.62
C GLU A 190 3.03 -1.38 8.72
N LYS A 191 3.48 -2.60 8.40
CA LYS A 191 3.57 -3.73 9.35
C LYS A 191 4.98 -3.96 9.91
N ASP A 192 5.99 -3.41 9.26
CA ASP A 192 7.40 -3.53 9.67
C ASP A 192 7.91 -2.21 10.25
N PHE A 193 7.96 -1.15 9.44
CA PHE A 193 8.55 0.12 9.82
C PHE A 193 7.56 1.04 10.57
N PHE A 194 6.32 1.14 10.07
CA PHE A 194 5.27 2.02 10.61
C PHE A 194 4.24 1.26 11.47
N TRP A 195 4.63 0.18 12.15
CA TRP A 195 3.74 -0.62 13.01
C TRP A 195 3.01 0.22 14.09
N PHE A 196 3.57 1.37 14.46
CA PHE A 196 3.06 2.29 15.47
C PHE A 196 2.05 3.32 14.94
N ASN A 197 1.75 3.33 13.64
CA ASN A 197 1.08 4.44 12.96
C ASN A 197 -0.34 4.74 13.46
N ASP A 198 -1.00 3.75 14.06
CA ASP A 198 -2.33 3.86 14.69
C ASP A 198 -2.29 3.78 16.23
N ILE A 199 -1.09 3.65 16.80
CA ILE A 199 -0.84 3.63 18.24
C ILE A 199 -0.34 5.00 18.70
N ILE A 200 0.65 5.55 18.00
CA ILE A 200 1.32 6.78 18.38
C ILE A 200 0.65 7.98 17.72
N THR A 201 0.26 8.93 18.56
CA THR A 201 -0.29 10.21 18.15
C THR A 201 0.79 10.94 17.35
N PRO A 202 0.49 11.35 16.11
CA PRO A 202 1.46 12.06 15.27
C PRO A 202 1.87 13.37 15.94
N TYR A 203 3.16 13.70 15.88
CA TYR A 203 3.67 14.97 16.37
C TYR A 203 3.18 16.14 15.51
N GLU A 204 3.24 15.97 14.18
CA GLU A 204 2.64 16.90 13.24
C GLU A 204 1.90 16.13 12.14
N GLN A 205 0.75 16.67 11.72
CA GLN A 205 0.07 16.26 10.50
C GLN A 205 -0.45 17.52 9.81
N LYS A 206 0.07 17.82 8.62
CA LYS A 206 -0.27 19.05 7.89
C LYS A 206 -0.11 18.87 6.39
N GLU A 207 -0.79 19.73 5.65
CA GLU A 207 -0.52 19.98 4.25
C GLU A 207 0.41 21.20 4.15
N ILE A 208 1.62 21.00 3.65
CA ILE A 208 2.60 22.09 3.50
C ILE A 208 2.57 22.62 2.07
N PRO A 209 2.66 23.94 1.83
CA PRO A 209 2.75 24.47 0.47
C PRO A 209 3.95 23.88 -0.29
N THR A 210 3.70 23.34 -1.48
CA THR A 210 4.75 22.78 -2.34
C THR A 210 5.57 23.91 -2.95
N ASN A 211 6.88 23.91 -2.67
CA ASN A 211 7.86 24.86 -3.25
C ASN A 211 9.01 24.11 -3.93
N ASP A 212 9.92 24.84 -4.57
CA ASP A 212 11.06 24.24 -5.29
C ASP A 212 11.99 23.42 -4.37
N THR A 213 12.19 23.84 -3.12
CA THR A 213 12.98 23.10 -2.14
C THR A 213 12.37 21.73 -1.83
N ILE A 214 11.06 21.66 -1.57
CA ILE A 214 10.34 20.41 -1.30
C ILE A 214 10.36 19.52 -2.54
N LYS A 215 10.12 20.08 -3.73
CA LYS A 215 10.15 19.34 -4.99
C LYS A 215 11.51 18.69 -5.22
N SER A 216 12.61 19.45 -5.11
CA SER A 216 13.96 18.89 -5.27
C SER A 216 14.30 17.86 -4.18
N ALA A 217 13.89 18.06 -2.93
CA ALA A 217 14.06 17.05 -1.88
C ALA A 217 13.30 15.74 -2.20
N LEU A 218 12.15 15.84 -2.85
CA LEU A 218 11.36 14.69 -3.32
C LEU A 218 11.83 14.12 -4.67
N GLY A 219 12.84 14.70 -5.31
CA GLY A 219 13.34 14.27 -6.61
C GLY A 219 12.46 14.68 -7.79
N VAL A 220 11.62 15.70 -7.63
CA VAL A 220 10.80 16.30 -8.69
C VAL A 220 11.54 17.52 -9.24
N ASP A 221 12.51 17.29 -10.12
CA ASP A 221 13.29 18.37 -10.72
C ASP A 221 12.62 18.96 -11.96
N SER A 222 12.68 20.29 -12.07
CA SER A 222 12.25 21.06 -13.26
C SER A 222 10.84 20.73 -13.77
N VAL A 223 9.81 21.17 -13.03
CA VAL A 223 8.46 21.26 -13.59
C VAL A 223 8.52 22.14 -14.83
N SER A 224 8.22 21.59 -16.00
CA SER A 224 8.20 22.35 -17.26
C SER A 224 6.78 22.85 -17.52
N PRO A 225 6.43 24.12 -17.25
CA PRO A 225 5.15 24.67 -17.67
C PRO A 225 5.27 25.04 -19.15
N THR A 226 5.10 24.07 -20.04
CA THR A 226 5.03 24.33 -21.48
C THR A 226 3.58 24.40 -21.96
N ALA A 227 3.39 24.97 -23.14
CA ALA A 227 2.09 25.01 -23.81
C ALA A 227 1.91 23.76 -24.69
N VAL A 228 0.77 23.68 -25.38
CA VAL A 228 0.52 22.69 -26.44
C VAL A 228 1.73 22.58 -27.38
N GLY A 229 2.15 21.35 -27.69
CA GLY A 229 3.36 21.06 -28.49
C GLY A 229 4.44 20.28 -27.74
N TYR A 230 4.51 20.43 -26.41
CA TYR A 230 5.59 19.88 -25.59
C TYR A 230 5.03 19.09 -24.39
N PHE A 231 5.91 18.33 -23.72
CA PHE A 231 5.58 17.72 -22.44
C PHE A 231 5.64 18.76 -21.33
N SER A 232 4.58 18.79 -20.52
CA SER A 232 4.44 19.65 -19.37
C SER A 232 4.20 18.86 -18.11
N ASP A 233 4.65 19.39 -16.98
CA ASP A 233 4.43 18.77 -15.68
C ASP A 233 3.49 19.62 -14.83
N TRP A 234 2.78 18.95 -13.93
CA TRP A 234 2.01 19.57 -12.87
C TRP A 234 2.43 18.99 -11.54
N THR A 235 2.33 19.80 -10.49
CA THR A 235 2.48 19.38 -9.10
C THR A 235 1.26 19.82 -8.31
N HIS A 236 0.90 19.07 -7.28
CA HIS A 236 -0.10 19.53 -6.33
C HIS A 236 0.44 20.73 -5.54
N SER A 237 -0.43 21.68 -5.21
CA SER A 237 -0.05 22.91 -4.49
C SER A 237 0.37 22.65 -3.06
N THR A 238 0.00 21.50 -2.49
CA THR A 238 0.43 21.06 -1.17
C THR A 238 1.09 19.69 -1.21
N THR A 239 2.07 19.48 -0.34
CA THR A 239 2.69 18.20 -0.03
C THR A 239 2.09 17.70 1.26
N TYR A 240 1.67 16.44 1.29
CA TYR A 240 1.18 15.79 2.50
C TYR A 240 2.36 15.45 3.40
N TYR A 241 2.24 15.80 4.67
CA TYR A 241 3.31 15.63 5.64
C TYR A 241 2.78 15.08 6.95
N LYS A 242 3.55 14.15 7.51
CA LYS A 242 3.29 13.60 8.83
C LYS A 242 4.60 13.28 9.56
N SER A 243 4.64 13.47 10.86
CA SER A 243 5.82 13.11 11.66
C SER A 243 5.47 12.50 13.01
N PHE A 244 6.42 11.75 13.53
CA PHE A 244 6.30 10.97 14.76
C PHE A 244 7.62 11.06 15.54
N TYR A 245 7.49 11.01 16.86
CA TYR A 245 8.59 10.60 17.72
C TYR A 245 8.33 9.16 18.15
N ILE A 246 9.33 8.30 17.97
CA ILE A 246 9.31 6.92 18.39
C ILE A 246 10.53 6.75 19.27
N GLY A 247 10.37 6.85 20.58
CA GLY A 247 11.52 7.02 21.48
C GLY A 247 12.36 8.23 21.05
N SER A 248 13.64 7.99 20.76
CA SER A 248 14.57 9.03 20.29
C SER A 248 14.46 9.38 18.80
N ASP A 249 13.76 8.55 17.99
CA ASP A 249 13.75 8.75 16.55
C ASP A 249 12.66 9.72 16.12
N TYR A 250 13.07 10.72 15.34
CA TYR A 250 12.16 11.61 14.65
C TYR A 250 11.94 11.13 13.22
N ILE A 251 10.75 10.60 12.96
CA ILE A 251 10.36 10.05 11.68
C ILE A 251 9.46 11.06 10.96
N GLN A 252 9.75 11.32 9.70
CA GLN A 252 8.97 12.23 8.86
C GLN A 252 8.62 11.55 7.55
N ALA A 253 7.35 11.59 7.17
CA ALA A 253 6.83 11.07 5.92
C ALA A 253 6.32 12.21 5.05
N TYR A 254 6.78 12.26 3.81
CA TYR A 254 6.36 13.23 2.81
C TYR A 254 5.70 12.51 1.64
N SER A 255 4.68 13.11 1.05
CA SER A 255 4.09 12.62 -0.20
C SER A 255 3.50 13.77 -1.02
N LEU A 256 3.87 13.82 -2.30
CA LEU A 256 3.47 14.85 -3.25
C LEU A 256 2.89 14.18 -4.51
N PRO A 257 1.60 14.40 -4.81
CA PRO A 257 1.05 14.09 -6.10
C PRO A 257 1.62 15.03 -7.16
N TYR A 258 2.04 14.46 -8.28
CA TYR A 258 2.46 15.20 -9.46
C TYR A 258 2.09 14.42 -10.71
N GLY A 259 2.41 14.95 -11.88
CA GLY A 259 2.22 14.22 -13.12
C GLY A 259 2.67 15.00 -14.32
N SER A 260 2.61 14.34 -15.47
CA SER A 260 2.99 14.89 -16.76
C SER A 260 1.80 14.84 -17.71
N TRP A 261 1.67 15.84 -18.56
CA TRP A 261 0.69 15.90 -19.63
C TRP A 261 1.32 16.40 -20.94
N LYS A 262 0.72 16.01 -22.05
CA LYS A 262 1.07 16.50 -23.39
C LYS A 262 -0.18 16.60 -24.22
N ALA A 263 -0.39 17.76 -24.83
CA ALA A 263 -1.38 17.95 -25.87
C ALA A 263 -0.70 18.51 -27.12
N LEU A 264 -1.29 18.23 -28.27
CA LEU A 264 -0.82 18.66 -29.58
C LEU A 264 -1.98 19.28 -30.36
N ASP A 265 -1.68 20.25 -31.20
CA ASP A 265 -2.60 20.66 -32.26
C ASP A 265 -2.98 19.45 -33.10
N VAL A 266 -4.27 19.32 -33.42
CA VAL A 266 -4.82 18.15 -34.08
C VAL A 266 -4.81 18.37 -35.59
N LYS A 267 -3.90 17.68 -36.29
CA LYS A 267 -3.85 17.61 -37.77
C LYS A 267 -4.25 16.21 -38.22
N ASN A 268 -5.49 16.04 -38.67
CA ASN A 268 -6.18 14.74 -38.77
C ASN A 268 -6.34 14.03 -37.43
N GLN A 269 -5.23 13.62 -36.80
CA GLN A 269 -5.21 12.95 -35.50
C GLN A 269 -3.98 13.35 -34.69
N SER A 270 -4.09 13.31 -33.37
CA SER A 270 -2.97 13.53 -32.45
C SER A 270 -3.19 12.79 -31.13
N THR A 271 -2.11 12.24 -30.57
CA THR A 271 -2.16 11.58 -29.27
C THR A 271 -1.81 12.56 -28.16
N TRP A 272 -2.69 12.64 -27.18
CA TRP A 272 -2.50 13.40 -25.96
C TRP A 272 -2.30 12.45 -24.78
N THR A 273 -1.61 12.91 -23.75
CA THR A 273 -1.33 12.12 -22.55
C THR A 273 -1.64 12.96 -21.31
N ASN A 274 -2.16 12.32 -20.28
CA ASN A 274 -2.29 12.84 -18.93
C ASN A 274 -1.90 11.74 -17.94
N SER A 275 -1.15 12.06 -16.89
CA SER A 275 -0.68 11.09 -15.91
C SER A 275 -0.77 11.59 -14.47
N PHE A 276 -0.83 10.63 -13.57
CA PHE A 276 -0.68 10.79 -12.13
C PHE A 276 0.53 9.97 -11.67
N LYS A 277 1.37 10.62 -10.87
CA LYS A 277 2.64 10.15 -10.34
C LYS A 277 2.76 10.55 -8.87
N ILE A 278 3.67 9.91 -8.15
CA ILE A 278 3.88 10.10 -6.72
C ILE A 278 5.36 10.36 -6.49
N ALA A 279 5.66 11.46 -5.80
CA ALA A 279 6.96 11.67 -5.22
C ALA A 279 6.82 11.57 -3.70
N GLU A 280 7.64 10.76 -3.05
CA GLU A 280 7.57 10.53 -1.61
C GLU A 280 8.95 10.14 -1.08
N HIS A 281 9.11 10.29 0.23
CA HIS A 281 10.19 9.68 0.98
C HIS A 281 9.85 9.67 2.47
N VAL A 282 10.58 8.84 3.19
CA VAL A 282 10.64 8.87 4.65
C VAL A 282 12.02 9.38 5.07
N THR A 283 12.07 10.20 6.12
CA THR A 283 13.33 10.54 6.80
C THR A 283 13.29 10.09 8.24
N VAL A 284 14.44 9.60 8.74
CA VAL A 284 14.66 9.27 10.15
C VAL A 284 15.81 10.13 10.64
N ASN A 285 15.59 10.94 11.68
CA ASN A 285 16.58 11.85 12.24
C ASN A 285 17.27 12.73 11.18
N GLY A 286 16.50 13.19 10.19
CA GLY A 286 16.97 14.02 9.07
C GLY A 286 17.64 13.26 7.92
N GLN A 287 17.86 11.94 8.04
CA GLN A 287 18.41 11.11 6.97
C GLN A 287 17.29 10.49 6.14
N THR A 288 17.35 10.65 4.81
CA THR A 288 16.35 10.07 3.90
C THR A 288 16.54 8.58 3.73
N ASN A 289 15.48 7.80 3.95
CA ASN A 289 15.41 6.39 3.65
C ASN A 289 14.40 6.16 2.52
N ARG A 290 14.90 5.91 1.31
CA ARG A 290 14.07 5.73 0.10
C ARG A 290 13.56 4.32 -0.10
N SER A 291 13.96 3.39 0.77
CA SER A 291 13.48 2.02 0.71
C SER A 291 12.24 1.81 1.57
N VAL A 292 11.92 2.76 2.45
CA VAL A 292 10.69 2.78 3.22
C VAL A 292 9.69 3.64 2.48
N ASP A 293 8.62 3.00 2.02
CA ASP A 293 7.47 3.66 1.43
C ASP A 293 6.75 4.52 2.50
N SER A 294 6.36 5.73 2.12
CA SER A 294 5.50 6.60 2.94
C SER A 294 4.12 5.98 3.21
N PRO A 295 3.51 6.18 4.41
CA PRO A 295 2.20 5.63 4.76
C PRO A 295 1.03 6.33 4.06
N PHE A 296 1.30 7.32 3.20
CA PHE A 296 0.29 7.95 2.36
C PHE A 296 0.00 7.07 1.14
N LYS A 297 -1.27 6.72 0.95
CA LYS A 297 -1.75 5.91 -0.18
C LYS A 297 -2.73 6.71 -1.01
N TYR A 298 -2.67 6.60 -2.33
CA TYR A 298 -3.59 7.24 -3.27
C TYR A 298 -4.55 6.20 -3.84
N ARG A 299 -5.85 6.49 -3.80
CA ARG A 299 -6.92 5.66 -4.33
C ARG A 299 -7.83 6.47 -5.25
N ASN A 300 -8.69 5.77 -6.00
CA ASN A 300 -9.68 6.39 -6.89
C ASN A 300 -9.05 7.46 -7.79
N VAL A 301 -7.86 7.18 -8.33
CA VAL A 301 -7.19 8.11 -9.21
C VAL A 301 -7.89 8.10 -10.56
N LYS A 302 -8.48 9.24 -10.88
CA LYS A 302 -9.29 9.48 -12.07
C LYS A 302 -8.55 10.40 -13.00
N LEU A 303 -8.36 9.97 -14.25
CA LEU A 303 -7.81 10.80 -15.33
C LEU A 303 -8.91 11.00 -16.36
N SER A 304 -9.11 12.24 -16.78
CA SER A 304 -10.07 12.59 -17.81
C SER A 304 -9.43 13.49 -18.86
N THR A 305 -9.79 13.24 -20.11
CA THR A 305 -9.51 14.13 -21.24
C THR A 305 -10.83 14.56 -21.86
N ALA A 306 -10.99 15.86 -22.07
CA ALA A 306 -12.12 16.43 -22.78
C ALA A 306 -11.67 17.36 -23.91
N VAL A 307 -12.33 17.23 -25.06
CA VAL A 307 -12.03 17.97 -26.29
C VAL A 307 -13.20 18.85 -26.70
N GLY A 308 -12.89 19.93 -27.41
CA GLY A 308 -13.85 20.96 -27.83
C GLY A 308 -14.27 20.83 -29.29
N ALA A 309 -14.58 21.97 -29.89
CA ALA A 309 -15.12 22.08 -31.24
C ALA A 309 -14.31 21.32 -32.30
N LYS A 310 -15.04 20.72 -33.26
CA LYS A 310 -14.48 20.00 -34.42
C LYS A 310 -13.48 18.91 -34.05
N SER A 311 -13.62 18.30 -32.88
CA SER A 311 -12.77 17.19 -32.49
C SER A 311 -13.51 16.16 -31.67
N SER A 312 -13.04 14.92 -31.77
CA SER A 312 -13.50 13.78 -30.99
C SER A 312 -12.29 13.00 -30.46
N ILE A 313 -12.48 12.21 -29.43
CA ILE A 313 -11.55 11.18 -28.98
C ILE A 313 -12.04 9.88 -29.63
N VAL A 314 -11.20 9.26 -30.46
CA VAL A 314 -11.56 8.04 -31.19
C VAL A 314 -10.98 6.78 -30.57
N THR A 315 -9.98 6.95 -29.69
CA THR A 315 -9.34 5.85 -28.98
C THR A 315 -8.68 6.38 -27.73
N ALA A 316 -8.66 5.55 -26.68
CA ALA A 316 -7.85 5.78 -25.51
C ALA A 316 -7.10 4.51 -25.09
N PHE A 317 -5.94 4.71 -24.47
CA PHE A 317 -5.02 3.69 -23.97
C PHE A 317 -4.69 4.01 -22.52
N ILE A 318 -4.50 2.96 -21.72
CA ILE A 318 -4.12 3.10 -20.31
C ILE A 318 -2.84 2.33 -20.07
N ASP A 319 -1.95 2.98 -19.35
CA ASP A 319 -0.77 2.35 -18.79
C ASP A 319 -0.62 2.74 -17.33
N GLY A 320 0.15 1.97 -16.59
CA GLY A 320 0.37 2.25 -15.19
C GLY A 320 1.04 1.10 -14.45
N ARG A 321 1.45 1.45 -13.24
CA ARG A 321 1.94 0.53 -12.22
C ARG A 321 1.22 0.87 -10.92
N LEU A 322 0.50 -0.08 -10.35
CA LEU A 322 -0.26 0.08 -9.11
C LEU A 322 0.17 -1.02 -8.13
N ALA A 323 -0.26 -0.94 -6.87
CA ALA A 323 0.07 -1.95 -5.88
C ALA A 323 -0.34 -3.36 -6.35
N GLY A 324 0.62 -4.28 -6.45
CA GLY A 324 0.42 -5.65 -6.92
C GLY A 324 0.13 -5.80 -8.43
N ILE A 325 0.20 -4.72 -9.23
CA ILE A 325 -0.26 -4.70 -10.62
C ILE A 325 0.74 -3.90 -11.48
N ASN A 326 1.30 -4.52 -12.50
CA ASN A 326 2.30 -3.90 -13.38
C ASN A 326 1.80 -3.82 -14.83
N SER A 327 2.55 -3.16 -15.70
CA SER A 327 2.30 -3.24 -17.16
C SER A 327 2.27 -4.70 -17.60
N GLY A 328 1.28 -5.07 -18.42
CA GLY A 328 0.97 -6.45 -18.80
C GLY A 328 -0.03 -7.16 -17.89
N SER A 329 -0.31 -6.65 -16.68
CA SER A 329 -1.33 -7.20 -15.80
C SER A 329 -2.74 -6.83 -16.28
N SER A 330 -3.69 -7.73 -16.08
CA SER A 330 -5.12 -7.49 -16.28
C SER A 330 -5.70 -6.76 -15.07
N LEU A 331 -6.39 -5.64 -15.30
CA LEU A 331 -6.91 -4.79 -14.26
C LEU A 331 -8.34 -4.33 -14.55
N ALA A 332 -9.23 -4.52 -13.57
CA ALA A 332 -10.56 -3.94 -13.60
C ALA A 332 -10.49 -2.45 -13.19
N ILE A 333 -10.82 -1.57 -14.12
CA ILE A 333 -10.89 -0.12 -13.94
C ILE A 333 -12.29 0.37 -14.30
N LYS A 334 -12.69 1.56 -13.83
CA LYS A 334 -13.88 2.20 -14.40
C LYS A 334 -13.48 3.08 -15.58
N ILE A 335 -14.23 2.99 -16.65
CA ILE A 335 -14.08 3.81 -17.84
C ILE A 335 -15.38 4.58 -18.03
N ALA A 336 -15.27 5.87 -18.33
CA ALA A 336 -16.43 6.69 -18.62
C ALA A 336 -16.21 7.42 -19.93
N GLU A 337 -17.29 7.56 -20.68
CA GLU A 337 -17.28 8.36 -21.89
C GLU A 337 -18.54 9.22 -22.00
N LYS A 338 -18.39 10.34 -22.70
CA LYS A 338 -19.52 11.14 -23.13
C LYS A 338 -19.36 11.41 -24.61
N ALA A 339 -20.14 10.70 -25.43
CA ALA A 339 -20.41 11.11 -26.80
C ALA A 339 -21.63 12.04 -26.80
N TRP A 340 -21.58 13.12 -27.57
CA TRP A 340 -22.76 13.94 -27.81
C TRP A 340 -23.47 13.44 -29.07
N SER A 341 -24.75 13.08 -28.95
CA SER A 341 -25.58 12.58 -30.05
C SER A 341 -26.06 13.67 -31.01
N LYS A 342 -25.69 14.94 -30.77
CA LYS A 342 -25.95 16.10 -31.61
C LYS A 342 -24.62 16.80 -31.93
N ALA A 343 -24.58 17.56 -33.02
CA ALA A 343 -23.42 18.37 -33.39
C ALA A 343 -22.91 19.16 -32.17
N LEU A 344 -21.61 19.06 -31.90
CA LEU A 344 -20.97 19.82 -30.83
C LEU A 344 -21.25 21.30 -31.04
N PRO A 345 -21.43 22.08 -29.96
CA PRO A 345 -21.45 23.53 -30.08
C PRO A 345 -20.21 24.00 -30.87
N LEU A 346 -20.39 24.99 -31.73
CA LEU A 346 -19.34 25.44 -32.66
C LEU A 346 -18.05 25.88 -31.94
N ALA A 347 -18.16 26.30 -30.68
CA ALA A 347 -17.04 26.66 -29.80
C ALA A 347 -17.46 26.55 -28.32
N PRO A 348 -17.44 25.35 -27.70
CA PRO A 348 -17.76 25.21 -26.28
C PRO A 348 -16.77 26.01 -25.43
N SER A 349 -17.30 26.68 -24.43
CA SER A 349 -16.53 27.31 -23.36
C SER A 349 -15.88 26.27 -22.45
N ILE A 350 -14.82 26.67 -21.74
CA ILE A 350 -14.17 25.83 -20.71
C ILE A 350 -15.20 25.39 -19.65
N SER A 351 -16.14 26.26 -19.28
CA SER A 351 -17.18 25.92 -18.30
C SER A 351 -18.09 24.77 -18.78
N GLU A 352 -18.48 24.80 -20.06
CA GLU A 352 -19.27 23.72 -20.66
C GLU A 352 -18.47 22.42 -20.71
N ILE A 353 -17.21 22.45 -21.15
CA ILE A 353 -16.35 21.26 -21.19
C ILE A 353 -16.17 20.67 -19.78
N ARG A 354 -15.96 21.51 -18.76
CA ARG A 354 -15.85 21.08 -17.37
C ARG A 354 -17.12 20.40 -16.89
N SER A 355 -18.29 20.90 -17.27
CA SER A 355 -19.56 20.26 -16.96
C SER A 355 -19.67 18.86 -17.57
N TRP A 356 -19.09 18.64 -18.76
CA TRP A 356 -19.06 17.33 -19.40
C TRP A 356 -18.17 16.35 -18.62
N VAL A 357 -16.98 16.78 -18.21
CA VAL A 357 -16.06 15.99 -17.36
C VAL A 357 -16.75 15.59 -16.07
N ASN A 358 -17.30 16.57 -15.33
CA ASN A 358 -17.96 16.31 -14.05
C ASN A 358 -19.17 15.39 -14.16
N ALA A 359 -19.85 15.37 -15.31
CA ALA A 359 -20.99 14.49 -15.52
C ALA A 359 -20.60 13.01 -15.66
N ILE A 360 -19.34 12.70 -16.00
CA ILE A 360 -18.93 11.31 -16.29
C ILE A 360 -17.80 10.76 -15.45
N ILE A 361 -16.93 11.61 -14.89
CA ILE A 361 -15.69 11.16 -14.21
C ILE A 361 -15.96 10.19 -13.05
N ASP A 362 -17.16 10.23 -12.48
CA ASP A 362 -17.64 9.36 -11.41
C ASP A 362 -18.69 8.32 -11.86
N ALA A 363 -19.21 8.43 -13.09
CA ALA A 363 -20.32 7.61 -13.62
C ALA A 363 -19.85 6.44 -14.50
N GLY A 364 -18.55 6.16 -14.54
CA GLY A 364 -17.97 5.14 -15.41
C GLY A 364 -18.42 3.70 -15.14
N THR A 365 -18.33 2.87 -16.16
CA THR A 365 -18.59 1.44 -16.12
C THR A 365 -17.29 0.65 -15.92
N SER A 366 -17.33 -0.42 -15.12
CA SER A 366 -16.17 -1.29 -14.92
C SER A 366 -15.81 -2.06 -16.20
N LYS A 367 -14.54 -2.01 -16.60
CA LYS A 367 -13.97 -2.79 -17.70
C LYS A 367 -12.62 -3.37 -17.27
N THR A 368 -12.36 -4.60 -17.68
CA THR A 368 -11.05 -5.22 -17.53
C THR A 368 -10.14 -4.83 -18.68
N VAL A 369 -8.96 -4.27 -18.38
CA VAL A 369 -7.94 -3.88 -19.37
C VAL A 369 -6.59 -4.47 -19.00
N THR A 370 -5.81 -4.87 -19.99
CA THR A 370 -4.39 -5.22 -19.79
C THR A 370 -3.57 -3.94 -19.84
N LEU A 371 -2.83 -3.57 -18.80
CA LEU A 371 -2.05 -2.32 -18.79
C LEU A 371 -0.89 -2.32 -19.80
N GLY A 372 -0.58 -1.19 -20.43
CA GLY A 372 0.64 -0.98 -21.24
C GLY A 372 0.77 -1.77 -22.55
N SER A 373 -0.16 -2.66 -22.88
CA SER A 373 -0.14 -3.37 -24.16
C SER A 373 -0.43 -2.42 -25.34
N SER A 374 0.26 -2.62 -26.46
CA SER A 374 0.24 -1.73 -27.63
C SER A 374 -1.10 -1.63 -28.37
N ASN A 375 -2.12 -2.39 -27.95
CA ASN A 375 -3.42 -2.50 -28.61
C ASN A 375 -4.63 -2.23 -27.68
N ILE A 376 -4.44 -1.59 -26.52
CA ILE A 376 -5.55 -1.31 -25.58
C ILE A 376 -6.44 -0.21 -26.14
N LYS A 377 -7.58 -0.58 -26.73
CA LYS A 377 -8.61 0.38 -27.10
C LYS A 377 -9.72 0.33 -26.06
N LEU A 378 -9.86 1.40 -25.28
CA LEU A 378 -10.97 1.52 -24.34
C LEU A 378 -12.29 1.69 -25.08
N ASN A 379 -12.30 2.58 -26.07
CA ASN A 379 -13.39 2.78 -26.99
C ASN A 379 -12.89 3.00 -28.43
N THR A 380 -13.76 2.73 -29.40
CA THR A 380 -13.58 2.98 -30.83
C THR A 380 -14.57 4.02 -31.38
N SER A 381 -15.47 4.51 -30.54
CA SER A 381 -16.53 5.46 -30.88
C SER A 381 -16.01 6.89 -30.67
N PRO A 382 -16.46 7.85 -31.50
CA PRO A 382 -16.17 9.26 -31.26
C PRO A 382 -16.77 9.71 -29.92
N THR A 383 -15.92 10.17 -29.00
CA THR A 383 -16.34 10.75 -27.71
C THR A 383 -15.81 12.16 -27.57
N VAL A 384 -16.41 12.99 -26.73
CA VAL A 384 -15.84 14.31 -26.40
C VAL A 384 -15.21 14.37 -25.03
N VAL A 385 -15.49 13.36 -24.21
CA VAL A 385 -14.79 13.12 -22.96
C VAL A 385 -14.54 11.63 -22.84
N GLU A 386 -13.31 11.28 -22.47
CA GLU A 386 -12.92 9.94 -22.04
C GLU A 386 -12.34 10.03 -20.63
N SER A 387 -12.60 9.03 -19.78
CA SER A 387 -12.05 8.97 -18.43
C SER A 387 -11.71 7.55 -18.00
N VAL A 388 -10.65 7.43 -17.20
CA VAL A 388 -10.28 6.21 -16.47
C VAL A 388 -10.29 6.50 -14.97
N ASN A 389 -10.68 5.52 -14.18
CA ASN A 389 -10.55 5.49 -12.73
C ASN A 389 -9.84 4.21 -12.29
N SER A 390 -8.78 4.33 -11.51
CA SER A 390 -8.09 3.20 -10.89
C SER A 390 -8.98 2.38 -9.95
N GLY A 391 -10.12 2.92 -9.53
CA GLY A 391 -11.02 2.30 -8.55
C GLY A 391 -10.32 2.16 -7.20
N ASN A 392 -10.49 0.99 -6.57
CA ASN A 392 -9.91 0.71 -5.26
C ASN A 392 -8.41 0.37 -5.30
N ASN A 393 -7.79 0.34 -6.49
CA ASN A 393 -6.36 0.09 -6.62
C ASN A 393 -5.56 1.25 -6.03
N GLN A 394 -4.46 0.89 -5.36
CA GLN A 394 -3.66 1.80 -4.56
C GLN A 394 -2.37 2.18 -5.28
N MET A 395 -1.91 3.40 -5.07
CA MET A 395 -0.61 3.89 -5.49
C MET A 395 0.06 4.58 -4.29
N PHE A 396 1.35 4.38 -4.08
CA PHE A 396 2.04 4.89 -2.87
C PHE A 396 3.55 4.94 -3.05
N LYS A 397 4.12 4.08 -3.91
CA LYS A 397 5.56 4.07 -4.20
C LYS A 397 5.98 5.21 -5.11
N ILE A 398 7.09 5.87 -4.76
CA ILE A 398 7.75 6.89 -5.59
C ILE A 398 7.91 6.45 -7.06
N THR A 399 7.45 7.27 -8.00
CA THR A 399 7.38 6.91 -9.43
C THR A 399 8.75 6.81 -10.11
N ASP A 400 9.70 7.68 -9.80
CA ASP A 400 10.92 7.85 -10.61
C ASP A 400 12.24 7.52 -9.85
N LEU A 401 12.20 6.63 -8.84
CA LEU A 401 13.35 6.37 -7.95
C LEU A 401 14.62 5.86 -8.65
N ASN A 402 14.47 4.95 -9.62
CA ASN A 402 15.58 4.31 -10.35
C ASN A 402 15.50 4.54 -11.87
N GLY A 403 14.87 5.64 -12.27
CA GLY A 403 14.54 5.94 -13.66
C GLY A 403 13.05 6.13 -13.88
N SER A 404 12.69 6.57 -15.09
CA SER A 404 11.32 7.02 -15.38
C SER A 404 10.29 5.90 -15.25
N ASN A 405 9.23 6.18 -14.49
CA ASN A 405 8.08 5.32 -14.23
C ASN A 405 8.43 3.96 -13.61
N THR A 406 9.47 3.93 -12.77
CA THR A 406 9.90 2.72 -12.05
C THR A 406 9.04 2.38 -10.83
N GLY A 407 8.26 3.31 -10.27
CA GLY A 407 7.27 3.04 -9.21
C GLY A 407 5.83 3.26 -9.66
N HIS A 408 4.96 3.62 -8.71
CA HIS A 408 3.52 3.66 -8.99
C HIS A 408 3.14 4.88 -9.81
N HIS A 409 2.29 4.69 -10.82
CA HIS A 409 1.75 5.74 -11.69
C HIS A 409 0.53 5.23 -12.45
N LEU A 410 -0.27 6.17 -12.97
CA LEU A 410 -1.35 5.90 -13.90
C LEU A 410 -1.29 6.90 -15.06
N SER A 411 -1.51 6.45 -16.28
CA SER A 411 -1.49 7.27 -17.48
C SER A 411 -2.70 6.98 -18.36
N LEU A 412 -3.32 8.04 -18.87
CA LEU A 412 -4.35 8.01 -19.88
C LEU A 412 -3.80 8.67 -21.14
N GLN A 413 -3.74 7.92 -22.24
CA GLN A 413 -3.43 8.44 -23.56
C GLN A 413 -4.69 8.45 -24.41
N THR A 414 -4.98 9.55 -25.10
CA THR A 414 -6.18 9.71 -25.93
C THR A 414 -5.80 10.17 -27.33
N VAL A 415 -6.31 9.49 -28.35
CA VAL A 415 -6.18 9.90 -29.75
C VAL A 415 -7.34 10.82 -30.07
N VAL A 416 -7.01 12.10 -30.25
CA VAL A 416 -7.93 13.15 -30.65
C VAL A 416 -7.93 13.26 -32.17
N GLN A 417 -9.11 13.26 -32.79
CA GLN A 417 -9.33 13.32 -34.22
C GLN A 417 -10.03 14.62 -34.60
N TYR A 418 -9.70 15.13 -35.79
CA TYR A 418 -10.41 16.23 -36.46
C TYR A 418 -11.77 15.77 -36.99
N GLU A 419 -12.82 16.51 -36.66
CA GLU A 419 -14.20 16.25 -37.06
C GLU A 419 -14.78 17.49 -37.76
N SER A 420 -14.93 17.44 -39.09
CA SER A 420 -15.61 18.50 -39.85
C SER A 420 -15.91 18.07 -41.28
N ASP A 421 -17.17 18.23 -41.68
CA ASP A 421 -17.61 17.98 -43.05
C ASP A 421 -17.19 19.09 -44.03
N THR A 422 -16.81 20.27 -43.50
CA THR A 422 -16.49 21.47 -44.31
C THR A 422 -15.00 21.66 -44.55
N GLY A 423 -14.13 20.85 -43.93
CA GLY A 423 -12.66 20.99 -44.06
C GLY A 423 -12.07 22.26 -43.44
N THR A 424 -12.86 23.06 -42.73
CA THR A 424 -12.42 24.30 -42.08
C THR A 424 -11.73 24.03 -40.73
N SER A 425 -10.67 24.78 -40.41
CA SER A 425 -10.01 24.71 -39.09
C SER A 425 -10.84 25.40 -37.99
N ALA A 426 -10.47 25.16 -36.73
CA ALA A 426 -10.96 25.92 -35.58
C ALA A 426 -9.89 25.99 -34.48
N THR A 427 -9.99 27.01 -33.63
CA THR A 427 -9.34 27.01 -32.32
C THR A 427 -10.36 26.50 -31.31
N ALA A 428 -9.98 25.48 -30.54
CA ALA A 428 -10.85 24.80 -29.60
C ALA A 428 -10.26 24.83 -28.18
N ASN A 429 -11.13 24.72 -27.18
CA ASN A 429 -10.75 24.57 -25.79
C ASN A 429 -10.70 23.08 -25.44
N ALA A 430 -9.80 22.69 -24.55
CA ALA A 430 -9.73 21.35 -23.98
C ALA A 430 -9.45 21.40 -22.47
N ILE A 431 -9.78 20.31 -21.80
CA ILE A 431 -9.54 20.13 -20.37
C ILE A 431 -8.93 18.75 -20.13
N LEU A 432 -7.86 18.72 -19.35
CA LEU A 432 -7.38 17.52 -18.68
C LEU A 432 -7.69 17.64 -17.19
N THR A 433 -8.29 16.60 -16.60
CA THR A 433 -8.61 16.57 -15.18
C THR A 433 -8.00 15.34 -14.55
N ILE A 434 -7.41 15.53 -13.37
CA ILE A 434 -6.88 14.49 -12.51
C ILE A 434 -7.57 14.65 -11.16
N LYS A 435 -8.26 13.62 -10.67
CA LYS A 435 -8.83 13.60 -9.31
C LYS A 435 -8.27 12.40 -8.55
N TRP A 436 -8.11 12.50 -7.24
CA TRP A 436 -7.63 11.40 -6.42
C TRP A 436 -8.08 11.55 -4.98
N ASP A 437 -8.13 10.41 -4.29
CA ASP A 437 -8.29 10.35 -2.85
C ASP A 437 -6.93 10.09 -2.20
N VAL A 438 -6.65 10.82 -1.13
CA VAL A 438 -5.48 10.62 -0.27
C VAL A 438 -5.94 9.87 0.95
N MET A 439 -5.33 8.72 1.16
CA MET A 439 -5.59 7.82 2.26
C MET A 439 -4.38 7.83 3.19
N TYR A 440 -4.65 7.68 4.47
CA TYR A 440 -3.64 7.45 5.49
C TYR A 440 -4.21 6.48 6.53
N ALA A 441 -3.46 5.43 6.88
CA ALA A 441 -3.93 4.36 7.78
C ALA A 441 -5.32 3.81 7.38
N ASN A 442 -5.52 3.60 6.07
CA ASN A 442 -6.80 3.19 5.46
C ASN A 442 -7.99 4.15 5.63
N ALA A 443 -7.82 5.31 6.25
CA ALA A 443 -8.84 6.36 6.35
C ALA A 443 -8.67 7.42 5.25
N LEU A 444 -9.78 7.95 4.75
CA LEU A 444 -9.77 9.05 3.78
C LEU A 444 -9.33 10.33 4.50
N LEU A 445 -8.21 10.90 4.06
CA LEU A 445 -7.67 12.16 4.57
C LEU A 445 -8.21 13.36 3.77
N ASN A 446 -8.14 13.27 2.44
CA ASN A 446 -8.54 14.37 1.55
C ASN A 446 -8.92 13.81 0.16
N THR A 447 -9.74 14.55 -0.58
CA THR A 447 -10.00 14.34 -2.01
C THR A 447 -9.57 15.60 -2.75
N SER A 448 -8.62 15.43 -3.67
CA SER A 448 -7.98 16.55 -4.38
C SER A 448 -8.09 16.40 -5.88
N GLN A 449 -7.88 17.50 -6.59
CA GLN A 449 -7.91 17.52 -8.05
C GLN A 449 -6.93 18.51 -8.65
N LYS A 450 -6.50 18.21 -9.87
CA LYS A 450 -5.77 19.11 -10.75
C LYS A 450 -6.52 19.22 -12.07
N GLU A 451 -6.74 20.45 -12.50
CA GLU A 451 -7.28 20.76 -13.82
C GLU A 451 -6.21 21.49 -14.63
N VAL A 452 -6.09 21.12 -15.91
CA VAL A 452 -5.29 21.82 -16.91
C VAL A 452 -6.21 22.19 -18.05
N THR A 453 -6.33 23.49 -18.32
CA THR A 453 -7.15 24.04 -19.41
C THR A 453 -6.25 24.68 -20.45
N PHE A 454 -6.49 24.41 -21.73
CA PHE A 454 -5.70 24.99 -22.81
C PHE A 454 -6.51 25.13 -24.09
N GLN A 455 -5.94 25.90 -25.02
CA GLN A 455 -6.43 26.03 -26.38
C GLN A 455 -5.53 25.25 -27.33
N TYR A 456 -6.12 24.69 -28.38
CA TYR A 456 -5.41 23.99 -29.45
C TYR A 456 -6.08 24.30 -30.79
N ASN A 457 -5.32 24.15 -31.87
CA ASN A 457 -5.83 24.24 -33.22
C ASN A 457 -6.23 22.85 -33.70
N VAL A 458 -7.36 22.79 -34.41
CA VAL A 458 -7.83 21.57 -35.06
C VAL A 458 -8.01 21.82 -36.55
N SER A 459 -7.38 20.98 -37.37
CA SER A 459 -7.46 21.05 -38.82
C SER A 459 -7.37 19.66 -39.44
N LYS A 460 -7.78 19.58 -40.70
CA LYS A 460 -7.43 18.46 -41.58
C LYS A 460 -5.91 18.41 -41.81
#